data_AF-A0A4V6D3H7-F1
#
_entry.id   AF-A0A4V6D3H7-F1
#
_cell.length_a   1.000
_cell.length_b   1.000
_cell.length_c   1.000
_cell.angle_alpha   90.00
_cell.angle_beta   90.00
_cell.angle_gamma   90.00
#
_symmetry.space_group_name_H-M   'P 1'
#
loop_
_entity.id
_entity.type
_entity.pdbx_description
1 polymer ?
#
loop_
_entity_poly.entity_id
_entity_poly.type
_entity_poly.pdbx_seq_one_letter_code
_entity_poly.pdbx_strand_id
1 'polypeptide(L)'
;MAMQALEGLKIIKCKLSCFPPGLANNKRHALRELTLRELNNLTSVENFTSVVKLVVFDCPKLKRISGISRLHKIRIVRCPKLEVLQGVPVLDSIELEDGTIERLPGYLPCVNPRFLKLICSKELHDSIISGSSSECEKISHITKHDINYVEEDSDED
;
A
#
# COMPACT_ATOMS: atom_id res chain seq x y z
N MET A 1 28.02 12.16 1.87
CA MET A 1 26.62 11.80 1.51
C MET A 1 25.69 12.51 2.48
N ALA A 2 24.63 13.16 1.99
CA ALA A 2 23.70 13.87 2.87
C ALA A 2 22.74 12.89 3.57
N MET A 3 22.47 13.12 4.86
CA MET A 3 21.48 12.38 5.66
C MET A 3 21.76 10.86 5.77
N GLN A 4 22.97 10.48 6.21
CA GLN A 4 23.37 9.06 6.37
C GLN A 4 22.65 8.33 7.51
N ALA A 5 22.23 9.04 8.56
CA ALA A 5 21.51 8.49 9.71
C ALA A 5 19.98 8.66 9.61
N LEU A 6 19.46 9.02 8.42
CA LEU A 6 18.01 9.21 8.26
C LEU A 6 17.29 7.85 8.28
N GLU A 7 16.59 7.57 9.37
CA GLU A 7 15.84 6.33 9.57
C GLU A 7 14.37 6.42 9.19
N GLY A 8 13.79 7.63 9.22
CA GLY A 8 12.40 7.87 8.88
C GLY A 8 12.25 9.08 7.99
N LEU A 9 11.43 8.97 6.95
CA LEU A 9 11.08 10.06 6.05
C LEU A 9 9.57 10.17 5.93
N LYS A 10 9.04 11.37 6.19
CA LYS A 10 7.63 11.69 6.00
C LYS A 10 7.51 12.81 4.97
N ILE A 11 6.67 12.60 3.96
CA ILE A 11 6.34 13.63 2.96
C ILE A 11 4.83 13.80 2.96
N ILE A 12 4.38 15.02 3.23
CA ILE A 12 2.98 15.36 3.45
C ILE A 12 2.62 16.54 2.56
N LYS A 13 1.50 16.49 1.86
CA LYS A 13 0.95 17.59 1.04
C LYS A 13 1.96 18.19 0.05
N CYS A 14 2.78 17.34 -0.56
CA CYS A 14 3.80 17.76 -1.53
C CYS A 14 3.29 17.62 -2.97
N LYS A 15 3.71 18.53 -3.85
CA LYS A 15 3.35 18.54 -5.29
C LYS A 15 4.21 17.61 -6.15
N LEU A 16 5.07 16.82 -5.53
CA LEU A 16 6.02 15.90 -6.16
C LEU A 16 5.30 14.89 -7.05
N SER A 17 5.77 14.72 -8.29
CA SER A 17 5.26 13.70 -9.23
C SER A 17 6.08 12.40 -9.22
N CYS A 18 7.37 12.49 -8.90
CA CYS A 18 8.31 11.39 -8.75
C CYS A 18 9.42 11.77 -7.75
N PHE A 19 10.03 10.78 -7.09
CA PHE A 19 11.13 11.05 -6.17
C PHE A 19 12.41 11.47 -6.91
N PRO A 20 13.14 12.49 -6.42
CA PRO A 20 14.42 12.83 -7.01
C PRO A 20 15.40 11.66 -6.78
N PRO A 21 16.30 11.37 -7.74
CA PRO A 21 17.26 10.27 -7.62
C PRO A 21 18.16 10.37 -6.38
N GLY A 22 18.41 11.56 -5.84
CA GLY A 22 19.17 11.70 -4.59
C GLY A 22 18.44 11.17 -3.34
N LEU A 23 17.10 11.08 -3.41
CA LEU A 23 16.25 10.61 -2.33
C LEU A 23 15.89 9.13 -2.49
N ALA A 24 15.42 8.75 -3.68
CA ALA A 24 15.11 7.39 -4.09
C ALA A 24 16.35 6.69 -4.65
N ASN A 25 17.29 6.35 -3.77
CA ASN A 25 18.53 5.68 -4.13
C ASN A 25 18.91 4.60 -3.12
N ASN A 26 19.42 3.49 -3.66
CA ASN A 26 19.86 2.29 -2.95
C ASN A 26 21.04 2.54 -1.99
N LYS A 27 21.68 3.71 -2.03
CA LYS A 27 22.75 4.12 -1.10
C LYS A 27 22.23 4.62 0.26
N ARG A 28 20.91 4.78 0.43
CA ARG A 28 20.31 5.24 1.70
C ARG A 28 20.04 4.07 2.63
N HIS A 29 21.09 3.50 3.21
CA HIS A 29 21.00 2.24 3.96
C HIS A 29 20.25 2.33 5.29
N ALA A 30 20.23 3.51 5.92
CA ALA A 30 19.60 3.72 7.23
C ALA A 30 18.07 3.90 7.16
N LEU A 31 17.49 4.27 6.02
CA LEU A 31 16.06 4.61 5.95
C LEU A 31 15.19 3.36 6.12
N ARG A 32 14.46 3.28 7.22
CA ARG A 32 13.60 2.15 7.61
C ARG A 32 12.13 2.43 7.36
N GLU A 33 11.68 3.67 7.58
CA GLU A 33 10.27 4.04 7.47
C GLU A 33 10.05 5.15 6.44
N LEU A 34 9.08 4.94 5.55
CA LEU A 34 8.62 5.94 4.59
C LEU A 34 7.12 6.16 4.77
N THR A 35 6.72 7.40 5.02
CA THR A 35 5.30 7.81 5.09
C THR A 35 5.02 8.86 4.03
N LEU A 36 4.04 8.60 3.18
CA LEU A 36 3.60 9.44 2.07
C LEU A 36 2.14 9.79 2.28
N ARG A 37 1.82 11.08 2.38
CA ARG A 37 0.46 11.54 2.67
C ARG A 37 0.07 12.68 1.74
N GLU A 38 -1.12 12.58 1.15
CA GLU A 38 -1.72 13.64 0.34
C GLU A 38 -0.82 14.09 -0.82
N LEU A 39 -0.19 13.13 -1.51
CA LEU A 39 0.70 13.38 -2.64
C LEU A 39 -0.07 13.25 -3.95
N ASN A 40 -0.89 14.27 -4.24
CA ASN A 40 -1.87 14.28 -5.33
C ASN A 40 -1.28 14.13 -6.75
N ASN A 41 0.04 14.30 -6.90
CA ASN A 41 0.73 14.16 -8.18
C ASN A 41 1.64 12.93 -8.26
N LEU A 42 1.88 12.25 -7.15
CA LEU A 42 2.83 11.14 -7.11
C LEU A 42 2.29 9.97 -7.93
N THR A 43 3.10 9.47 -8.87
CA THR A 43 2.70 8.38 -9.77
C THR A 43 3.41 7.06 -9.47
N SER A 44 4.60 7.10 -8.89
CA SER A 44 5.32 5.90 -8.45
C SER A 44 6.19 6.09 -7.22
N VAL A 45 6.41 4.99 -6.48
CA VAL A 45 7.37 4.87 -5.37
C VAL A 45 8.35 3.76 -5.72
N GLU A 46 9.62 4.12 -5.94
CA GLU A 46 10.63 3.20 -6.47
C GLU A 46 11.98 3.36 -5.77
N ASN A 47 12.79 2.30 -5.75
CA ASN A 47 14.20 2.31 -5.32
C ASN A 47 14.47 2.70 -3.86
N PHE A 48 13.60 2.26 -2.95
CA PHE A 48 13.74 2.41 -1.50
C PHE A 48 14.15 1.08 -0.83
N THR A 49 15.26 0.47 -1.25
CA THR A 49 15.66 -0.89 -0.86
C THR A 49 15.89 -1.12 0.64
N SER A 50 16.11 -0.07 1.42
CA SER A 50 16.29 -0.13 2.88
C SER A 50 15.00 -0.07 3.68
N VAL A 51 13.91 0.42 3.08
CA VAL A 51 12.63 0.64 3.76
C VAL A 51 12.00 -0.69 4.13
N VAL A 52 11.65 -0.81 5.40
CA VAL A 52 10.97 -1.99 5.98
C VAL A 52 9.49 -1.75 6.21
N LYS A 53 9.08 -0.48 6.32
CA LYS A 53 7.69 -0.07 6.51
C LYS A 53 7.34 1.10 5.60
N LEU A 54 6.32 0.90 4.79
CA LEU A 54 5.77 1.92 3.90
C LEU A 54 4.32 2.21 4.28
N VAL A 55 4.00 3.48 4.50
CA VAL A 55 2.63 3.96 4.70
C VAL A 55 2.32 4.97 3.62
N VAL A 56 1.26 4.73 2.86
CA VAL A 56 0.77 5.63 1.81
C VAL A 56 -0.68 5.97 2.10
N PHE A 57 -1.01 7.26 2.10
CA PHE A 57 -2.32 7.79 2.42
C PHE A 57 -2.69 8.88 1.43
N ASP A 58 -3.90 8.82 0.86
CA ASP A 58 -4.42 9.84 -0.06
C ASP A 58 -3.45 10.18 -1.20
N CYS A 59 -3.01 9.16 -1.94
CA CYS A 59 -2.18 9.34 -3.13
C CYS A 59 -2.96 8.88 -4.37
N PRO A 60 -3.95 9.66 -4.84
CA PRO A 60 -4.95 9.20 -5.83
C PRO A 60 -4.40 8.95 -7.23
N LYS A 61 -3.18 9.42 -7.54
CA LYS A 61 -2.50 9.18 -8.82
C LYS A 61 -1.41 8.12 -8.74
N LEU A 62 -1.17 7.54 -7.55
CA LEU A 62 -0.13 6.53 -7.38
C LEU A 62 -0.53 5.25 -8.12
N LYS A 63 0.29 4.84 -9.09
CA LYS A 63 0.05 3.65 -9.92
C LYS A 63 0.96 2.48 -9.62
N ARG A 64 2.18 2.78 -9.13
CA ARG A 64 3.25 1.78 -9.01
C ARG A 64 4.02 1.93 -7.72
N ILE A 65 4.23 0.82 -7.03
CA ILE A 65 5.21 0.66 -5.96
C ILE A 65 6.14 -0.48 -6.37
N SER A 66 7.44 -0.22 -6.47
CA SER A 66 8.38 -1.28 -6.86
C SER A 66 9.80 -1.15 -6.32
N GLY A 67 10.52 -2.27 -6.25
CA GLY A 67 11.95 -2.27 -5.89
C GLY A 67 12.22 -1.89 -4.43
N ILE A 68 11.33 -2.31 -3.51
CA ILE A 68 11.45 -2.07 -2.07
C ILE A 68 11.76 -3.42 -1.40
N SER A 69 12.96 -3.93 -1.65
CA SER A 69 13.33 -5.33 -1.42
C SER A 69 13.31 -5.80 0.04
N ARG A 70 13.31 -4.87 1.01
CA ARG A 70 13.27 -5.16 2.46
C ARG A 70 11.91 -4.84 3.09
N LEU A 71 10.89 -4.54 2.28
CA LEU A 71 9.58 -4.14 2.78
C LEU A 71 8.91 -5.31 3.49
N HIS A 72 8.70 -5.20 4.80
CA HIS A 72 7.97 -6.18 5.60
C HIS A 72 6.50 -5.78 5.77
N LYS A 73 6.22 -4.49 5.90
CA LYS A 73 4.85 -3.98 6.14
C LYS A 73 4.51 -2.85 5.18
N ILE A 74 3.36 -2.96 4.54
CA ILE A 74 2.78 -1.89 3.74
C ILE A 74 1.37 -1.57 4.23
N ARG A 75 1.06 -0.28 4.38
CA ARG A 75 -0.29 0.22 4.58
C ARG A 75 -0.63 1.20 3.47
N ILE A 76 -1.72 0.96 2.77
CA ILE A 76 -2.22 1.78 1.67
C ILE A 76 -3.65 2.19 2.01
N VAL A 77 -3.86 3.51 2.09
CA VAL A 77 -5.17 4.08 2.40
C VAL A 77 -5.56 5.04 1.28
N ARG A 78 -6.76 4.83 0.71
CA ARG A 78 -7.34 5.68 -0.35
C ARG A 78 -6.35 6.01 -1.49
N CYS A 79 -5.86 4.95 -2.14
CA CYS A 79 -4.98 5.02 -3.31
C CYS A 79 -5.57 4.19 -4.46
N PRO A 80 -6.70 4.60 -5.05
CA PRO A 80 -7.53 3.75 -5.91
C PRO A 80 -6.88 3.38 -7.26
N LYS A 81 -5.83 4.09 -7.68
CA LYS A 81 -5.14 3.86 -8.95
C LYS A 81 -3.90 2.95 -8.84
N LEU A 82 -3.63 2.39 -7.66
CA LEU A 82 -2.47 1.51 -7.49
C LEU A 82 -2.72 0.19 -8.20
N GLU A 83 -1.95 -0.06 -9.26
CA GLU A 83 -2.11 -1.25 -10.12
C GLU A 83 -0.93 -2.21 -9.96
N VAL A 84 0.25 -1.71 -9.56
CA VAL A 84 1.47 -2.52 -9.49
C VAL A 84 2.12 -2.45 -8.11
N LEU A 85 2.31 -3.62 -7.51
CA LEU A 85 3.14 -3.85 -6.33
C LEU A 85 4.10 -5.01 -6.63
N GLN A 86 5.39 -4.72 -6.86
CA GLN A 86 6.37 -5.72 -7.28
C GLN A 86 7.76 -5.50 -6.66
N GLY A 87 8.63 -6.51 -6.68
CA GLY A 87 9.98 -6.38 -6.10
C GLY A 87 9.94 -6.17 -4.58
N VAL A 88 9.00 -6.83 -3.91
CA VAL A 88 8.76 -6.83 -2.45
C VAL A 88 8.80 -8.28 -1.91
N PRO A 89 9.92 -9.00 -2.07
CA PRO A 89 9.97 -10.46 -1.87
C PRO A 89 9.81 -10.91 -0.41
N VAL A 90 9.98 -10.01 0.57
CA VAL A 90 9.91 -10.30 2.01
C VAL A 90 8.67 -9.68 2.68
N LEU A 91 7.67 -9.31 1.88
CA LEU A 91 6.45 -8.67 2.37
C LEU A 91 5.67 -9.62 3.29
N ASP A 92 5.52 -9.25 4.55
CA ASP A 92 4.82 -10.05 5.57
C ASP A 92 3.37 -9.62 5.76
N SER A 93 3.09 -8.32 5.65
CA SER A 93 1.78 -7.74 5.98
C SER A 93 1.37 -6.63 5.03
N ILE A 94 0.14 -6.73 4.55
CA ILE A 94 -0.55 -5.71 3.75
C ILE A 94 -1.77 -5.21 4.53
N GLU A 95 -1.92 -3.90 4.66
CA GLU A 95 -3.15 -3.26 5.13
C GLU A 95 -3.68 -2.37 3.99
N LEU A 96 -4.91 -2.64 3.55
CA LEU A 96 -5.64 -1.86 2.54
C LEU A 96 -6.89 -1.26 3.19
N GLU A 97 -7.12 0.03 2.97
CA GLU A 97 -8.28 0.74 3.53
C GLU A 97 -8.80 1.78 2.53
N ASP A 98 -9.95 1.50 1.93
CA ASP A 98 -10.67 2.42 1.05
C ASP A 98 -12.09 1.89 0.83
N GLY A 99 -13.09 2.65 1.30
CA GLY A 99 -14.50 2.28 1.19
C GLY A 99 -15.03 2.25 -0.24
N THR A 100 -14.28 2.77 -1.21
CA THR A 100 -14.63 2.74 -2.64
C THR A 100 -14.07 1.50 -3.36
N ILE A 101 -13.37 0.60 -2.65
CA ILE A 101 -12.88 -0.65 -3.24
C ILE A 101 -14.05 -1.62 -3.41
N GLU A 102 -14.53 -1.71 -4.66
CA GLU A 102 -15.52 -2.70 -5.08
C GLU A 102 -14.90 -4.02 -5.56
N ARG A 103 -13.59 -4.02 -5.85
CA ARG A 103 -12.82 -5.20 -6.30
C ARG A 103 -11.43 -5.22 -5.69
N LEU A 104 -10.98 -6.39 -5.29
CA LEU A 104 -9.64 -6.64 -4.80
C LEU A 104 -8.60 -6.24 -5.87
N PRO A 105 -7.54 -5.51 -5.47
CA PRO A 105 -6.51 -5.07 -6.39
C PRO A 105 -5.82 -6.23 -7.14
N GLY A 106 -5.60 -6.04 -8.44
CA GLY A 106 -5.00 -7.06 -9.31
C GLY A 106 -3.54 -7.42 -8.99
N TYR A 107 -2.87 -6.66 -8.13
CA TYR A 107 -1.51 -6.99 -7.67
C TYR A 107 -1.49 -7.98 -6.50
N LEU A 108 -2.61 -8.25 -5.82
CA LEU A 108 -2.65 -9.16 -4.67
C LEU A 108 -2.23 -10.60 -5.00
N PRO A 109 -2.59 -11.18 -6.17
CA PRO A 109 -2.08 -12.49 -6.60
C PRO A 109 -0.55 -12.52 -6.81
N CYS A 110 0.08 -11.36 -7.07
CA CYS A 110 1.49 -11.25 -7.41
C CYS A 110 2.40 -11.11 -6.17
N VAL A 111 1.82 -11.06 -4.97
CA VAL A 111 2.53 -10.92 -3.69
C VAL A 111 2.12 -12.03 -2.75
N ASN A 112 2.99 -12.44 -1.83
CA ASN A 112 2.71 -13.55 -0.92
C ASN A 112 2.86 -13.15 0.57
N PRO A 113 2.04 -12.20 1.07
CA PRO A 113 2.08 -11.81 2.47
C PRO A 113 1.49 -12.90 3.38
N ARG A 114 1.91 -12.90 4.64
CA ARG A 114 1.36 -13.78 5.68
C ARG A 114 0.03 -13.28 6.22
N PHE A 115 -0.18 -11.96 6.18
CA PHE A 115 -1.35 -11.30 6.72
C PHE A 115 -1.88 -10.21 5.77
N LEU A 116 -3.19 -10.25 5.50
CA LEU A 116 -3.93 -9.19 4.82
C LEU A 116 -4.98 -8.60 5.76
N LYS A 117 -4.91 -7.29 5.99
CA LYS A 117 -6.03 -6.52 6.52
C LYS A 117 -6.68 -5.73 5.38
N LEU A 118 -7.99 -5.81 5.28
CA LEU A 118 -8.78 -5.11 4.28
C LEU A 118 -9.96 -4.40 4.95
N ILE A 119 -10.10 -3.10 4.69
CA ILE A 119 -11.31 -2.33 4.97
C ILE A 119 -11.81 -1.81 3.62
N CYS A 120 -12.94 -2.33 3.15
CA CYS A 120 -13.44 -2.13 1.79
C CYS A 120 -14.92 -1.69 1.76
N SER A 121 -15.54 -1.68 0.57
CA SER A 121 -16.98 -1.47 0.46
C SER A 121 -17.75 -2.66 1.04
N LYS A 122 -19.00 -2.43 1.46
CA LYS A 122 -19.86 -3.49 2.00
C LYS A 122 -20.12 -4.58 0.96
N GLU A 123 -20.31 -4.19 -0.30
CA GLU A 123 -20.55 -5.11 -1.41
C GLU A 123 -19.37 -6.06 -1.62
N LEU A 124 -18.13 -5.54 -1.59
CA LEU A 124 -16.95 -6.38 -1.72
C LEU A 124 -16.77 -7.29 -0.52
N HIS A 125 -16.99 -6.78 0.69
CA HIS A 125 -16.94 -7.58 1.91
C HIS A 125 -17.90 -8.78 1.82
N ASP A 126 -19.18 -8.54 1.52
CA ASP A 126 -20.20 -9.60 1.44
C ASP A 126 -19.91 -10.57 0.29
N SER A 127 -19.35 -10.07 -0.81
CA SER A 127 -18.88 -10.86 -1.94
C SER A 127 -17.75 -11.82 -1.54
N ILE A 128 -16.80 -11.36 -0.72
CA ILE A 128 -15.69 -12.19 -0.23
C ILE A 128 -16.19 -13.23 0.77
N ILE A 129 -17.00 -12.82 1.76
CA ILE A 129 -17.49 -13.71 2.82
C ILE A 129 -18.42 -14.80 2.27
N SER A 130 -19.27 -14.47 1.29
CA SER A 130 -20.14 -15.48 0.65
C SER A 130 -19.38 -16.50 -0.20
N GLY A 131 -18.11 -16.25 -0.55
CA GLY A 131 -17.31 -17.12 -1.42
C GLY A 131 -17.84 -17.24 -2.85
N SER A 132 -18.78 -16.37 -3.24
CA SER A 132 -19.46 -16.43 -4.54
C SER A 132 -18.68 -15.76 -5.68
N SER A 133 -17.54 -15.16 -5.38
CA SER A 133 -16.83 -14.24 -6.27
C SER A 133 -15.42 -14.69 -6.58
N SER A 134 -14.99 -14.47 -7.83
CA SER A 134 -13.60 -14.65 -8.27
C SER A 134 -12.60 -13.78 -7.50
N GLU A 135 -13.10 -12.79 -6.74
CA GLU A 135 -12.27 -11.96 -5.87
C GLU A 135 -11.58 -12.81 -4.77
N CYS A 136 -12.25 -13.82 -4.20
CA CYS A 136 -11.66 -14.66 -3.15
C CYS A 136 -10.41 -15.41 -3.63
N GLU A 137 -10.36 -15.80 -4.90
CA GLU A 137 -9.22 -16.50 -5.49
C GLU A 137 -7.94 -15.64 -5.42
N LYS A 138 -8.07 -14.30 -5.55
CA LYS A 138 -6.94 -13.36 -5.53
C LYS A 138 -6.20 -13.30 -4.20
N ILE A 139 -6.81 -13.79 -3.12
CA ILE A 139 -6.25 -13.76 -1.76
C ILE A 139 -6.22 -15.16 -1.12
N SER A 140 -6.54 -16.20 -1.88
CA SER A 140 -6.62 -17.59 -1.41
C SER A 140 -5.28 -18.15 -0.92
N HIS A 141 -4.17 -17.64 -1.44
CA HIS A 141 -2.82 -18.01 -1.05
C HIS A 141 -2.34 -17.35 0.25
N ILE A 142 -3.06 -16.33 0.74
CA ILE A 142 -2.73 -15.60 1.97
C ILE A 142 -3.35 -16.36 3.15
N THR A 143 -2.56 -16.69 4.16
CA THR A 143 -3.02 -17.58 5.25
C THR A 143 -3.93 -16.93 6.29
N LYS A 144 -3.84 -15.61 6.47
CA LYS A 144 -4.57 -14.89 7.52
C LYS A 144 -5.15 -13.59 6.98
N HIS A 145 -6.45 -13.43 7.13
CA HIS A 145 -7.18 -12.24 6.70
C HIS A 145 -7.92 -11.59 7.87
N ASP A 146 -8.00 -10.27 7.85
CA ASP A 146 -8.86 -9.43 8.69
C ASP A 146 -9.62 -8.51 7.74
N ILE A 147 -10.83 -8.92 7.34
CA ILE A 147 -11.63 -8.26 6.30
C ILE A 147 -12.83 -7.61 6.98
N ASN A 148 -12.93 -6.30 6.83
CA ASN A 148 -14.03 -5.49 7.33
C ASN A 148 -14.51 -4.57 6.20
N TYR A 149 -15.64 -3.90 6.40
CA TYR A 149 -16.13 -2.85 5.52
C TYR A 149 -16.18 -1.52 6.27
N VAL A 150 -16.27 -0.41 5.52
CA VAL A 150 -16.56 0.90 6.09
C VAL A 150 -18.03 0.92 6.49
N GLU A 151 -18.31 1.03 7.78
CA GLU A 151 -19.67 1.33 8.25
C GLU A 151 -20.01 2.74 7.76
N GLU A 152 -21.09 2.87 7.00
CA GLU A 152 -21.69 4.18 6.77
C GLU A 152 -22.16 4.66 8.13
N ASP A 153 -21.38 5.54 8.77
CA ASP A 153 -21.90 6.34 9.86
C ASP A 153 -23.13 7.04 9.27
N SER A 154 -24.32 6.64 9.74
CA SER A 154 -25.51 7.44 9.58
C SER A 154 -25.17 8.79 10.20
N ASP A 155 -24.92 9.79 9.37
CA ASP A 155 -24.87 11.19 9.78
C ASP A 155 -26.24 11.54 10.40
N GLU A 156 -26.41 11.23 11.68
CA GLU A 156 -27.31 11.99 12.56
C GLU A 156 -26.56 13.28 12.90
N ASP A 157 -26.80 14.33 12.12
CA ASP A 157 -26.95 15.72 12.55
C ASP A 157 -27.52 16.61 11.42
#